data_AF-A0A5M8FJR2-F1
#
_entry.id   AF-A0A5M8FJR2-F1
#
_cell.length_a   1.000
_cell.length_b   1.000
_cell.length_c   1.000
_cell.angle_alpha   90.00
_cell.angle_beta   90.00
_cell.angle_gamma   90.00
#
_symmetry.space_group_name_H-M   'P 1'
#
loop_
_entity.id
_entity.type
_entity.pdbx_description
1 polymer ?
#
loop_
_entity_poly.entity_id
_entity_poly.type
_entity_poly.pdbx_seq_one_letter_code
_entity_poly.pdbx_strand_id
1 'polypeptide(L)'
;MSKSPENERASAAYLCTHLLKVRRDLLTEGAYTPSHDRHLRELAGVTLWKHSEADGKIQGCRFWSHEALAAQKRRQSKELQHEHVFPKKQMIELLFDLDSPDLATVRRLLDELNIAAVVTKTEHRRLGGIPGTRHDVWERYRTAGIPWVDQTAQ
;
A
#
# COMPACT_ATOMS: atom_id res chain seq x y z
N MET A 1 -15.12 20.77 -6.43
CA MET A 1 -15.63 19.48 -5.90
C MET A 1 -14.72 19.04 -4.78
N SER A 2 -15.26 18.74 -3.58
CA SER A 2 -14.45 18.19 -2.49
C SER A 2 -13.97 16.78 -2.86
N LYS A 3 -12.72 16.44 -2.55
CA LYS A 3 -12.19 15.09 -2.75
C LYS A 3 -12.83 14.15 -1.72
N SER A 4 -13.52 13.11 -2.19
CA SER A 4 -14.02 12.03 -1.32
C SER A 4 -12.96 10.93 -1.24
N PRO A 5 -12.47 10.56 -0.04
CA PRO A 5 -11.51 9.46 0.10
C PRO A 5 -12.02 8.12 -0.47
N GLU A 6 -13.32 7.86 -0.37
CA GLU A 6 -13.93 6.68 -0.99
C GLU A 6 -13.79 6.70 -2.52
N ASN A 7 -14.02 7.86 -3.15
CA ASN A 7 -13.86 8.00 -4.59
C ASN A 7 -12.39 7.85 -5.01
N GLU A 8 -11.45 8.36 -4.22
CA GLU A 8 -10.01 8.22 -4.47
C GLU A 8 -9.58 6.73 -4.38
N ARG A 9 -10.02 6.00 -3.34
CA ARG A 9 -9.82 4.54 -3.23
C ARG A 9 -10.41 3.79 -4.42
N ALA A 10 -11.68 4.05 -4.74
CA ALA A 10 -12.37 3.38 -5.83
C ALA A 10 -11.70 3.64 -7.20
N SER A 11 -11.28 4.88 -7.44
CA SER A 11 -10.55 5.28 -8.65
C SER A 11 -9.20 4.55 -8.75
N ALA A 12 -8.43 4.51 -7.65
CA ALA A 12 -7.15 3.81 -7.62
C ALA A 12 -7.30 2.30 -7.87
N ALA A 13 -8.30 1.65 -7.25
CA ALA A 13 -8.60 0.24 -7.48
C ALA A 13 -9.02 -0.05 -8.93
N TYR A 14 -9.83 0.83 -9.52
CA TYR A 14 -10.25 0.74 -10.91
C TYR A 14 -9.07 0.84 -11.88
N LEU A 15 -8.20 1.83 -11.69
CA LEU A 15 -6.99 1.99 -12.51
C LEU A 15 -6.04 0.80 -12.35
N CYS A 16 -5.85 0.31 -11.12
CA CYS A 16 -5.03 -0.87 -10.85
C CYS A 16 -5.57 -2.10 -11.60
N THR A 17 -6.88 -2.32 -11.55
CA THR A 17 -7.56 -3.41 -12.27
C THR A 17 -7.29 -3.34 -13.78
N HIS A 18 -7.38 -2.15 -14.38
CA HIS A 18 -7.11 -1.99 -15.81
C HIS A 18 -5.65 -2.23 -16.19
N LEU A 19 -4.69 -1.80 -15.36
CA LEU A 19 -3.28 -2.12 -15.56
C LEU A 19 -3.03 -3.63 -15.59
N LEU A 20 -3.69 -4.37 -14.69
CA LEU A 20 -3.58 -5.83 -14.64
C LEU A 20 -4.23 -6.51 -15.86
N LYS A 21 -5.35 -5.98 -16.37
CA LYS A 21 -5.97 -6.46 -17.61
C LYS A 21 -5.08 -6.21 -18.82
N VAL A 22 -4.50 -5.01 -18.95
CA VAL A 22 -3.53 -4.70 -20.02
C VAL A 22 -2.35 -5.67 -19.98
N ARG A 23 -1.82 -5.97 -18.78
CA ARG A 23 -0.76 -6.98 -18.61
C ARG A 23 -1.19 -8.34 -19.17
N ARG A 24 -2.37 -8.83 -18.75
CA ARG A 24 -2.89 -10.13 -19.16
C ARG A 24 -3.08 -10.21 -20.67
N ASP A 25 -3.62 -9.16 -21.28
CA ASP A 25 -3.87 -9.12 -22.72
C ASP A 25 -2.54 -9.15 -23.49
N LEU A 26 -1.54 -8.35 -23.07
CA LEU A 26 -0.17 -8.40 -23.64
C LEU A 26 0.50 -9.77 -23.50
N LEU A 27 0.30 -10.47 -22.38
CA LEU A 27 0.81 -11.83 -22.17
C LEU A 27 0.12 -12.82 -23.12
N THR A 28 -1.20 -12.71 -23.26
CA THR A 28 -2.02 -13.58 -24.12
C THR A 28 -1.65 -13.41 -25.60
N GLU A 29 -1.37 -12.17 -26.01
CA GLU A 29 -0.95 -11.83 -27.38
C GLU A 29 0.53 -12.13 -27.65
N GLY A 30 1.31 -12.53 -26.64
CA GLY A 30 2.76 -12.71 -26.78
C GLY A 30 3.56 -11.43 -27.00
N ALA A 31 2.95 -10.26 -26.75
CA ALA A 31 3.54 -8.92 -26.91
C ALA A 31 4.16 -8.37 -25.60
N TYR A 32 4.14 -9.14 -24.53
CA TYR A 32 4.69 -8.73 -23.24
C TYR A 32 6.23 -8.64 -23.30
N THR A 33 6.77 -7.52 -22.82
CA THR A 33 8.22 -7.24 -22.85
C THR A 33 8.72 -6.86 -21.45
N PRO A 34 10.05 -6.93 -21.20
CA PRO A 34 10.62 -6.44 -19.95
C PRO A 34 10.33 -4.95 -19.69
N SER A 35 10.21 -4.13 -20.73
CA SER A 35 9.82 -2.72 -20.58
C SER A 35 8.37 -2.58 -20.14
N HIS A 36 7.46 -3.42 -20.65
CA HIS A 36 6.08 -3.47 -20.18
C HIS A 36 6.04 -3.87 -18.69
N ASP A 37 6.77 -4.90 -18.27
CA ASP A 37 6.83 -5.31 -16.85
C ASP A 37 7.27 -4.16 -15.94
N ARG A 38 8.39 -3.50 -16.26
CA ARG A 38 8.89 -2.38 -15.47
C ARG A 38 7.86 -1.25 -15.34
N HIS A 39 7.27 -0.81 -16.46
CA HIS A 39 6.33 0.31 -16.44
C HIS A 39 5.02 -0.04 -15.73
N LEU A 40 4.49 -1.25 -15.95
CA LEU A 40 3.25 -1.69 -15.32
C LEU A 40 3.41 -1.85 -13.81
N ARG A 41 4.56 -2.35 -13.33
CA ARG A 41 4.86 -2.44 -11.89
C ARG A 41 4.99 -1.07 -11.25
N GLU A 42 5.62 -0.12 -11.94
CA GLU A 42 5.71 1.27 -11.47
C GLU A 42 4.33 1.91 -11.34
N LEU A 43 3.49 1.79 -12.38
CA LEU A 43 2.11 2.28 -12.38
C LEU A 43 1.26 1.61 -11.29
N ALA A 44 1.39 0.30 -11.11
CA ALA A 44 0.73 -0.41 -10.02
C ALA A 44 1.17 0.16 -8.66
N GLY A 45 2.47 0.38 -8.46
CA GLY A 45 2.99 1.05 -7.26
C GLY A 45 2.39 2.43 -7.02
N VAL A 46 2.16 3.23 -8.07
CA VAL A 46 1.46 4.52 -7.96
C VAL A 46 0.01 4.34 -7.52
N THR A 47 -0.73 3.37 -8.10
CA THR A 47 -2.13 3.11 -7.69
C THR A 47 -2.23 2.67 -6.23
N LEU A 48 -1.29 1.86 -5.73
CA LEU A 48 -1.25 1.45 -4.32
C LEU A 48 -1.09 2.65 -3.38
N TRP A 49 -0.17 3.58 -3.70
CA TRP A 49 -0.02 4.83 -2.94
C TRP A 49 -1.29 5.67 -2.96
N LYS A 50 -1.92 5.84 -4.13
CA LYS A 50 -3.15 6.66 -4.23
C LYS A 50 -4.30 6.05 -3.45
N HIS A 51 -4.38 4.73 -3.42
CA HIS A 51 -5.36 4.03 -2.60
C HIS A 51 -5.11 4.24 -1.10
N SER A 52 -3.89 4.04 -0.62
CA SER A 52 -3.57 4.10 0.81
C SER A 52 -3.52 5.53 1.36
N GLU A 53 -3.23 6.53 0.51
CA GLU A 53 -3.19 7.96 0.87
C GLU A 53 -4.55 8.67 0.73
N ALA A 54 -5.64 7.96 0.44
CA ALA A 54 -6.94 8.54 0.12
C ALA A 54 -7.51 9.47 1.21
N ASP A 55 -7.31 9.13 2.49
CA ASP A 55 -7.71 9.98 3.62
C ASP A 55 -6.65 11.06 3.95
N GLY A 56 -5.50 11.02 3.28
CA GLY A 56 -4.35 11.90 3.51
C GLY A 56 -3.09 11.13 3.86
N LYS A 57 -1.95 11.57 3.29
CA LYS A 57 -0.66 10.85 3.38
C LYS A 57 -0.17 10.59 4.81
N ILE A 58 -0.30 11.55 5.72
CA ILE A 58 0.17 11.40 7.12
C ILE A 58 -1.01 11.55 8.07
N GLN A 59 -1.65 12.72 8.09
CA GLN A 59 -2.72 13.03 9.04
C GLN A 59 -4.01 12.22 8.80
N GLY A 60 -4.18 11.66 7.60
CA GLY A 60 -5.31 10.78 7.28
C GLY A 60 -5.09 9.32 7.66
N CYS A 61 -3.88 8.96 8.09
CA CYS A 61 -3.54 7.59 8.33
C CYS A 61 -4.07 7.15 9.71
N ARG A 62 -4.83 6.05 9.72
CA ARG A 62 -5.44 5.46 10.91
C ARG A 62 -4.43 4.93 11.92
N PHE A 63 -3.35 4.32 11.45
CA PHE A 63 -2.40 3.62 12.30
C PHE A 63 -1.08 4.37 12.44
N TRP A 64 -0.54 4.42 13.65
CA TRP A 64 0.70 5.13 13.94
C TRP A 64 1.59 4.33 14.87
N SER A 65 2.90 4.29 14.62
CA SER A 65 3.85 3.78 15.61
C SER A 65 3.93 4.74 16.81
N HIS A 66 4.32 4.19 17.96
CA HIS A 66 4.52 5.01 19.17
C HIS A 66 5.56 6.11 18.94
N GLU A 67 6.65 5.80 18.25
CA GLU A 67 7.71 6.77 17.94
C GLU A 67 7.25 7.83 16.94
N ALA A 68 6.42 7.47 15.95
CA ALA A 68 5.85 8.44 15.02
C ALA A 68 4.95 9.45 15.76
N LEU A 69 4.13 8.99 16.73
CA LEU A 69 3.33 9.90 17.56
C LEU A 69 4.20 10.82 18.42
N ALA A 70 5.27 10.28 19.02
CA ALA A 70 6.21 11.09 19.79
C ALA A 70 6.93 12.14 18.90
N ALA A 71 7.34 11.76 17.70
CA ALA A 71 7.92 12.68 16.72
C ALA A 71 6.91 13.76 16.28
N GLN A 72 5.65 13.40 16.05
CA GLN A 72 4.58 14.35 15.72
C GLN A 72 4.34 15.37 16.84
N LYS A 73 4.30 14.93 18.10
CA LYS A 73 4.18 15.83 19.28
C LYS A 73 5.36 16.81 19.37
N ARG A 74 6.57 16.35 19.00
CA ARG A 74 7.79 17.16 18.90
C ARG A 74 7.86 18.02 17.63
N ARG A 75 6.82 18.02 16.78
CA ARG A 75 6.75 18.72 15.49
C ARG A 75 7.87 18.32 14.51
N GLN A 76 8.32 17.08 14.58
CA GLN A 76 9.36 16.52 13.70
C GLN A 76 8.75 15.83 12.48
N SER A 77 7.87 16.53 11.76
CA SER A 77 7.13 15.96 10.62
C SER A 77 8.01 15.41 9.51
N LYS A 78 9.24 15.96 9.35
CA LYS A 78 10.23 15.47 8.39
C LYS A 78 10.71 14.05 8.68
N GLU A 79 10.53 13.55 9.89
CA GLU A 79 10.93 12.20 10.30
C GLU A 79 9.84 11.15 10.07
N LEU A 80 8.62 11.58 9.71
CA LEU A 80 7.49 10.69 9.49
C LEU A 80 7.48 10.13 8.06
N GLN A 81 7.04 8.89 7.93
CA GLN A 81 6.88 8.18 6.68
C GLN A 81 5.52 7.49 6.67
N HIS A 82 4.88 7.52 5.50
CA HIS A 82 3.74 6.66 5.22
C HIS A 82 4.29 5.31 4.75
N GLU A 83 4.00 4.26 5.51
CA GLU A 83 4.49 2.92 5.25
C GLU A 83 3.31 1.98 5.02
N HIS A 84 3.42 1.14 3.99
CA HIS A 84 2.43 0.08 3.77
C HIS A 84 2.69 -1.04 4.74
N VAL A 85 1.70 -1.44 5.53
CA VAL A 85 1.81 -2.47 6.57
C VAL A 85 2.22 -3.81 5.95
N PHE A 86 1.47 -4.25 4.93
CA PHE A 86 1.91 -5.32 4.03
C PHE A 86 2.85 -4.75 2.96
N PRO A 87 4.05 -5.33 2.71
CA PRO A 87 5.02 -4.73 1.80
C PRO A 87 4.47 -4.50 0.39
N LYS A 88 4.59 -3.26 -0.09
CA LYS A 88 4.13 -2.85 -1.44
C LYS A 88 4.65 -3.76 -2.56
N LYS A 89 5.91 -4.22 -2.45
CA LYS A 89 6.50 -5.15 -3.44
C LYS A 89 5.73 -6.47 -3.50
N GLN A 90 5.45 -7.07 -2.34
CA GLN A 90 4.69 -8.32 -2.25
C GLN A 90 3.23 -8.11 -2.71
N MET A 91 2.66 -6.93 -2.45
CA MET A 91 1.33 -6.59 -2.95
C MET A 91 1.28 -6.55 -4.49
N ILE A 92 2.29 -5.95 -5.12
CA ILE A 92 2.40 -5.92 -6.59
C ILE A 92 2.55 -7.33 -7.16
N GLU A 93 3.41 -8.16 -6.55
CA GLU A 93 3.60 -9.57 -6.95
C GLU A 93 2.27 -10.32 -6.88
N LEU A 94 1.58 -10.25 -5.74
CA LEU A 94 0.28 -10.88 -5.53
C LEU A 94 -0.77 -10.44 -6.57
N LEU A 95 -0.84 -9.15 -6.88
CA LEU A 95 -1.76 -8.63 -7.89
C LEU A 95 -1.42 -9.10 -9.31
N PHE A 96 -0.13 -9.24 -9.62
CA PHE A 96 0.35 -9.67 -10.94
C PHE A 96 0.20 -11.19 -11.13
N ASP A 97 0.08 -11.95 -10.06
CA ASP A 97 -0.16 -13.39 -10.08
C ASP A 97 -1.65 -13.75 -10.16
N LEU A 98 -2.55 -12.77 -10.26
CA LEU A 98 -3.98 -13.01 -10.48
C LEU A 98 -4.25 -13.52 -11.90
N ASP A 99 -4.87 -14.69 -12.03
CA ASP A 99 -5.31 -15.24 -13.31
C ASP A 99 -6.38 -14.34 -13.99
N SER A 100 -7.31 -13.81 -13.20
CA SER A 100 -8.40 -12.95 -13.66
C SER A 100 -8.56 -11.74 -12.75
N PRO A 101 -7.94 -10.59 -13.11
CA PRO A 101 -8.04 -9.37 -12.32
C PRO A 101 -9.37 -8.64 -12.59
N ASP A 102 -10.41 -9.03 -11.85
CA ASP A 102 -11.66 -8.27 -11.79
C ASP A 102 -11.63 -7.20 -10.67
N LEU A 103 -12.49 -6.18 -10.79
CA LEU A 103 -12.49 -5.04 -9.87
C LEU A 103 -12.84 -5.44 -8.43
N ALA A 104 -13.75 -6.40 -8.24
CA ALA A 104 -14.17 -6.81 -6.91
C ALA A 104 -13.04 -7.55 -6.18
N THR A 105 -12.32 -8.42 -6.88
CA THR A 105 -11.14 -9.13 -6.38
C THR A 105 -10.01 -8.16 -6.05
N VAL A 106 -9.68 -7.24 -6.95
CA VAL A 106 -8.62 -6.24 -6.72
C VAL A 106 -8.98 -5.34 -5.54
N ARG A 107 -10.21 -4.81 -5.49
CA ARG A 107 -10.67 -3.96 -4.39
C ARG A 107 -10.58 -4.69 -3.05
N ARG A 108 -11.08 -5.93 -2.96
CA ARG A 108 -10.99 -6.74 -1.73
C ARG A 108 -9.55 -6.89 -1.25
N LEU A 109 -8.62 -7.23 -2.15
CA LEU A 109 -7.21 -7.37 -1.79
C LEU A 109 -6.60 -6.06 -1.31
N LEU A 110 -6.95 -4.92 -1.93
CA LEU A 110 -6.49 -3.60 -1.50
C LEU A 110 -7.06 -3.24 -0.12
N ASP A 111 -8.34 -3.48 0.12
CA ASP A 111 -9.00 -3.19 1.39
C ASP A 111 -8.42 -4.05 2.54
N GLU A 112 -8.07 -5.32 2.26
CA GLU A 112 -7.52 -6.24 3.26
C GLU A 112 -6.02 -6.05 3.52
N LEU A 113 -5.22 -5.79 2.48
CA LEU A 113 -3.75 -5.85 2.56
C LEU A 113 -3.07 -4.50 2.37
N ASN A 114 -3.64 -3.56 1.59
CA ASN A 114 -3.03 -2.27 1.27
C ASN A 114 -3.25 -1.22 2.38
N ILE A 115 -3.09 -1.66 3.64
CA ILE A 115 -3.22 -0.86 4.85
C ILE A 115 -1.94 -0.04 5.03
N ALA A 116 -2.08 1.21 5.47
CA ALA A 116 -0.96 2.08 5.78
C ALA A 116 -0.84 2.38 7.27
N ALA A 117 0.38 2.65 7.70
CA ALA A 117 0.70 3.21 9.00
C ALA A 117 1.72 4.34 8.87
N VAL A 118 1.70 5.28 9.82
CA VAL A 118 2.76 6.27 9.96
C VAL A 118 3.84 5.71 10.87
N VAL A 119 5.07 5.72 10.38
CA VAL A 119 6.27 5.31 11.11
C VAL A 119 7.33 6.39 11.01
N THR A 120 8.39 6.29 11.79
CA THR A 120 9.59 7.12 11.60
C THR A 120 10.44 6.59 10.45
N LYS A 121 11.34 7.42 9.88
CA LYS A 121 12.35 6.97 8.89
C LYS A 121 13.20 5.81 9.41
N THR A 122 13.54 5.82 10.69
CA THR A 122 14.33 4.75 11.31
C THR A 122 13.56 3.44 11.38
N GLU A 123 12.29 3.49 11.77
CA GLU A 123 11.40 2.32 11.75
C GLU A 123 11.16 1.80 10.34
N HIS A 124 10.92 2.68 9.36
CA HIS A 124 10.80 2.30 7.95
C HIS A 124 12.03 1.52 7.46
N ARG A 125 13.24 1.96 7.80
CA ARG A 125 14.48 1.22 7.47
C ARG A 125 14.54 -0.14 8.17
N ARG A 126 14.10 -0.25 9.43
CA ARG A 126 14.06 -1.53 10.17
C ARG A 126 13.06 -2.53 9.59
N LEU A 127 11.95 -2.04 9.04
CA LEU A 127 10.97 -2.87 8.34
C LEU A 127 11.51 -3.36 6.98
N GLY A 128 12.53 -2.67 6.44
CA GLY A 128 13.20 -3.06 5.21
C GLY A 128 13.78 -4.47 5.29
N GLY A 129 13.36 -5.34 4.39
CA GLY A 129 13.83 -6.73 4.29
C GLY A 129 13.03 -7.75 5.11
N ILE A 130 12.11 -7.31 5.97
CA ILE A 130 11.20 -8.23 6.67
C ILE A 130 9.97 -8.44 5.77
N PRO A 131 9.65 -9.67 5.34
CA PRO A 131 8.45 -9.94 4.55
C PRO A 131 7.19 -9.75 5.40
N GLY A 132 6.08 -9.40 4.76
CA GLY A 132 4.75 -9.48 5.34
C GLY A 132 4.11 -10.83 5.05
N THR A 133 3.06 -11.14 5.80
CA THR A 133 2.23 -12.33 5.58
C THR A 133 0.77 -11.92 5.40
N ARG A 134 0.02 -12.71 4.63
CA ARG A 134 -1.40 -12.45 4.35
C ARG A 134 -2.31 -12.84 5.52
N HIS A 135 -1.87 -13.82 6.31
CA HIS A 135 -2.60 -14.27 7.50
C HIS A 135 -2.56 -13.22 8.60
N ASP A 136 -1.46 -12.46 8.68
CA ASP A 136 -1.29 -11.42 9.66
C ASP A 136 -0.43 -10.28 9.11
N VAL A 137 -1.09 -9.27 8.55
CA VAL A 137 -0.45 -8.11 7.93
C VAL A 137 0.51 -7.37 8.88
N TRP A 138 0.30 -7.49 10.19
CA TRP A 138 1.10 -6.83 11.22
C TRP A 138 2.28 -7.65 11.74
N GLU A 139 2.48 -8.87 11.26
CA GLU A 139 3.59 -9.74 11.68
C GLU A 139 4.93 -9.05 11.48
N ARG A 140 5.09 -8.35 10.36
CA ARG A 140 6.28 -7.57 10.05
C ARG A 140 6.62 -6.53 11.12
N TYR A 141 5.61 -5.86 11.67
CA TYR A 141 5.78 -4.86 12.72
C TYR A 141 6.16 -5.50 14.06
N ARG A 142 5.52 -6.62 14.41
CA ARG A 142 5.87 -7.38 15.63
C ARG A 142 7.28 -7.95 15.57
N THR A 143 7.66 -8.54 14.44
CA THR A 143 9.03 -9.03 14.20
C THR A 143 10.06 -7.92 14.30
N ALA A 144 9.72 -6.73 13.78
CA ALA A 144 10.58 -5.56 13.89
C ALA A 144 10.59 -4.93 15.31
N GLY A 145 9.72 -5.36 16.23
CA GLY A 145 9.57 -4.74 17.55
C GLY A 145 9.04 -3.30 17.48
N ILE A 146 8.12 -3.01 16.55
CA ILE A 146 7.52 -1.69 16.34
C ILE A 146 6.06 -1.74 16.80
N PRO A 147 5.73 -1.24 18.01
CA PRO A 147 4.34 -1.15 18.45
C PRO A 147 3.62 -0.02 17.71
N TRP A 148 2.32 -0.22 17.48
CA TRP A 148 1.45 0.76 16.84
C TRP A 148 0.13 0.92 17.60
N VAL A 149 -0.55 2.02 17.32
CA VAL A 149 -1.91 2.29 17.81
C VAL A 149 -2.84 2.59 16.64
N ASP A 150 -4.10 2.26 16.84
CA ASP A 150 -5.21 2.68 16.00
C ASP A 150 -5.78 4.00 16.55
N GLN A 151 -5.68 5.07 15.76
CA GLN A 151 -6.18 6.39 16.16
C GLN A 151 -7.71 6.53 16.09
N THR A 152 -8.42 5.55 15.52
CA THR A 152 -9.89 5.54 15.43
C THR A 152 -10.57 4.79 16.58
N ALA A 153 -9.80 4.11 17.43
CA ALA A 153 -10.30 3.34 18.57
C ALA A 153 -10.43 4.16 19.87
N GLN A 154 -10.60 5.49 19.77
CA GLN A 154 -10.85 6.39 20.90
C GLN A 154 -12.33 6.72 21.06
#